data_AF-A0A9E2YCE3-F1
#
_entry.id   AF-A0A9E2YCE3-F1
#
_cell.length_a   1.000
_cell.length_b   1.000
_cell.length_c   1.000
_cell.angle_alpha   90.00
_cell.angle_beta   90.00
_cell.angle_gamma   90.00
#
_symmetry.space_group_name_H-M   'P 1'
#
loop_
_entity.id
_entity.type
_entity.pdbx_description
1 polymer ?
#
loop_
_entity_poly.entity_id
_entity_poly.type
_entity_poly.pdbx_seq_one_letter_code
_entity_poly.pdbx_strand_id
1 'polypeptide(L)'
;MTRSIRRVFYCCLAMVGIVTAASAADLRIVESDHYALHTDLDSDLANSIGQRMDVMWSEYARRLEDFPLPDRNKKFDVYVFDRKADFVHLTGNRFPNTAGLFDANNHQLAAFLELQGRDGLRRTLQHEAFHQFADVAVGPNLPVWLNEGLAQIFEEGIWTGDRFIIGQFPPGRLTRLQADIAANRLTPFKEFVAMSDEQWISDLRDKPRATTHYNQAWAMAQFLVYAADADGHPLFVDDLIDMLKLIHHGVNGQKAFELAFSDNYTNFQIMFEHWVQTIQPSAQASYLAHQATLAQIMVELYGSGQRFNSIDALHNYLRSGGFYLSSENGEFSMAPDAFFCDLTGRWLGPQQLFLDHRKNALAPDLVCVPSSDLRMRTHFLMDADALSYETTIDCP
;
A
#
# COMPACT_ATOMS: atom_id res chain seq x y z
N MET A 1 36.86 -1.27 0.56
CA MET A 1 36.46 -0.66 -0.73
C MET A 1 34.96 -0.80 -0.85
N THR A 2 34.21 0.20 -0.42
CA THR A 2 32.75 0.31 -0.56
C THR A 2 32.44 0.60 -2.03
N ARG A 3 31.92 -0.38 -2.77
CA ARG A 3 31.47 -0.18 -4.15
C ARG A 3 30.08 0.46 -4.12
N SER A 4 30.04 1.78 -4.26
CA SER A 4 28.84 2.52 -4.62
C SER A 4 28.56 2.28 -6.11
N ILE A 5 27.38 1.73 -6.43
CA ILE A 5 26.92 1.52 -7.80
C ILE A 5 26.50 2.89 -8.35
N ARG A 6 27.36 3.49 -9.18
CA ARG A 6 27.02 4.69 -9.96
C ARG A 6 26.33 4.27 -11.25
N ARG A 7 25.13 4.81 -11.48
CA ARG A 7 24.37 4.68 -12.73
C ARG A 7 25.19 5.24 -13.91
N VAL A 8 25.47 4.41 -14.90
CA VAL A 8 26.04 4.82 -16.20
C VAL A 8 24.87 5.00 -17.16
N PHE A 9 24.64 6.23 -17.62
CA PHE A 9 23.67 6.54 -18.67
C PHE A 9 24.26 6.13 -20.03
N TYR A 10 23.58 5.22 -20.74
CA TYR A 10 23.80 4.99 -22.15
C TYR A 10 22.79 5.81 -22.96
N CYS A 11 23.27 6.70 -23.83
CA CYS A 11 22.47 7.36 -24.86
C CYS A 11 22.13 6.35 -25.96
N CYS A 12 20.84 6.00 -26.09
CA CYS A 12 20.31 5.35 -27.28
C CYS A 12 19.46 6.36 -28.07
N LEU A 13 19.77 6.50 -29.37
CA LEU A 13 18.96 7.25 -30.34
C LEU A 13 17.52 6.70 -30.35
N ALA A 14 16.55 7.56 -30.05
CA ALA A 14 15.13 7.24 -30.21
C ALA A 14 14.70 7.43 -31.67
N MET A 15 14.24 6.37 -32.31
CA MET A 15 13.31 6.49 -33.43
C MET A 15 11.96 6.95 -32.88
N VAL A 16 11.53 8.15 -33.28
CA VAL A 16 10.23 8.70 -32.92
C VAL A 16 9.16 8.00 -33.75
N GLY A 17 8.59 6.92 -33.20
CA GLY A 17 7.28 6.43 -33.60
C GLY A 17 6.22 7.31 -32.95
N ILE A 18 5.34 7.91 -33.73
CA ILE A 18 4.16 8.62 -33.22
C ILE A 18 3.21 7.54 -32.69
N VAL A 19 3.28 7.25 -31.39
CA VAL A 19 2.31 6.41 -30.69
C VAL A 19 1.24 7.33 -30.13
N THR A 20 0.02 7.21 -30.65
CA THR A 20 -1.14 8.00 -30.22
C THR A 20 -1.50 7.68 -28.76
N ALA A 21 -1.86 8.72 -27.99
CA ALA A 21 -2.46 8.56 -26.67
C ALA A 21 -3.77 7.77 -26.78
N ALA A 22 -4.04 6.86 -25.84
CA ALA A 22 -5.32 6.17 -25.81
C ALA A 22 -6.37 7.14 -25.26
N SER A 23 -7.45 7.37 -26.00
CA SER A 23 -8.59 8.14 -25.50
C SER A 23 -9.46 7.25 -24.61
N ALA A 24 -10.12 7.82 -23.59
CA ALA A 24 -11.07 7.09 -22.75
C ALA A 24 -12.18 6.38 -23.56
N ALA A 25 -12.48 6.87 -24.77
CA ALA A 25 -13.44 6.27 -25.69
C ALA A 25 -12.97 4.97 -26.38
N ASP A 26 -11.67 4.65 -26.33
CA ASP A 26 -11.07 3.49 -26.99
C ASP A 26 -10.72 2.35 -26.00
N LEU A 27 -10.99 2.53 -24.71
CA LEU A 27 -10.69 1.55 -23.68
C LEU A 27 -11.67 0.37 -23.75
N ARG A 28 -11.17 -0.84 -23.51
CA ARG A 28 -12.06 -1.98 -23.29
C ARG A 28 -12.64 -1.92 -21.88
N ILE A 29 -13.85 -2.44 -21.73
CA ILE A 29 -14.52 -2.54 -20.43
C ILE A 29 -14.48 -4.00 -19.98
N VAL A 30 -13.93 -4.23 -18.79
CA VAL A 30 -13.99 -5.51 -18.07
C VAL A 30 -14.99 -5.34 -16.94
N GLU A 31 -16.05 -6.14 -16.99
CA GLU A 31 -17.14 -6.11 -16.03
C GLU A 31 -16.85 -7.07 -14.87
N SER A 32 -16.91 -6.56 -13.63
CA SER A 32 -16.86 -7.36 -12.40
C SER A 32 -18.19 -7.25 -11.64
N ASP A 33 -18.32 -7.82 -10.45
CA ASP A 33 -19.57 -7.76 -9.68
C ASP A 33 -19.92 -6.30 -9.28
N HIS A 34 -18.91 -5.52 -8.87
CA HIS A 34 -19.08 -4.16 -8.34
C HIS A 34 -18.45 -3.06 -9.20
N TYR A 35 -17.64 -3.40 -10.20
CA TYR A 35 -16.86 -2.42 -10.97
C TYR A 35 -17.01 -2.60 -12.48
N ALA A 36 -16.99 -1.46 -13.19
CA ALA A 36 -16.78 -1.38 -14.63
C ALA A 36 -15.35 -0.86 -14.87
N LEU A 37 -14.44 -1.76 -15.23
CA LEU A 37 -13.02 -1.45 -15.41
C LEU A 37 -12.71 -1.08 -16.86
N HIS A 38 -12.48 0.20 -17.11
CA HIS A 38 -12.04 0.77 -18.39
C HIS A 38 -10.51 0.71 -18.46
N THR A 39 -9.94 -0.06 -19.38
CA THR A 39 -8.49 -0.33 -19.37
C THR A 39 -7.92 -0.70 -20.73
N ASP A 40 -6.61 -0.49 -20.90
CA ASP A 40 -5.76 -0.94 -22.01
C ASP A 40 -4.72 -1.99 -21.59
N LEU A 41 -4.77 -2.48 -20.34
CA LEU A 41 -3.90 -3.56 -19.83
C LEU A 41 -4.11 -4.88 -20.58
N ASP A 42 -3.31 -5.92 -20.31
CA ASP A 42 -3.60 -7.27 -20.81
C ASP A 42 -4.83 -7.89 -20.10
N SER A 43 -5.50 -8.85 -20.75
CA SER A 43 -6.78 -9.39 -20.25
C SER A 43 -6.64 -10.11 -18.91
N ASP A 44 -5.53 -10.82 -18.69
CA ASP A 44 -5.33 -11.60 -17.47
C ASP A 44 -5.15 -10.68 -16.26
N LEU A 45 -4.34 -9.62 -16.42
CA LEU A 45 -4.16 -8.61 -15.38
C LEU A 45 -5.47 -7.85 -15.09
N ALA A 46 -6.22 -7.44 -16.11
CA ALA A 46 -7.47 -6.71 -15.91
C ALA A 46 -8.54 -7.56 -15.20
N ASN A 47 -8.69 -8.84 -15.57
CA ASN A 47 -9.60 -9.76 -14.88
C ASN A 47 -9.17 -9.98 -13.42
N SER A 48 -7.86 -10.13 -13.18
CA SER A 48 -7.30 -10.26 -11.83
C SER A 48 -7.56 -9.02 -10.98
N ILE A 49 -7.44 -7.82 -11.56
CA ILE A 49 -7.77 -6.56 -10.89
C ILE A 49 -9.25 -6.52 -10.51
N GLY A 50 -10.16 -6.79 -11.45
CA GLY A 50 -11.60 -6.78 -11.20
C GLY A 50 -12.01 -7.70 -10.05
N GLN A 51 -11.52 -8.95 -10.06
CA GLN A 51 -11.78 -9.91 -8.99
C GLN A 51 -11.26 -9.42 -7.63
N ARG A 52 -10.03 -8.91 -7.58
CA ARG A 52 -9.43 -8.42 -6.34
C ARG A 52 -10.18 -7.20 -5.78
N MET A 53 -10.65 -6.32 -6.66
CA MET A 53 -11.46 -5.16 -6.27
C MET A 53 -12.81 -5.58 -5.70
N ASP A 54 -13.50 -6.59 -6.27
CA ASP A 54 -14.75 -7.11 -5.71
C ASP A 54 -14.59 -7.70 -4.31
N VAL A 55 -13.48 -8.41 -4.07
CA VAL A 55 -13.17 -8.93 -2.73
C VAL A 55 -12.88 -7.80 -1.75
N MET A 56 -12.16 -6.76 -2.18
CA MET A 56 -11.92 -5.59 -1.32
C MET A 56 -13.21 -4.79 -1.05
N TRP A 57 -14.10 -4.66 -2.05
CA TRP A 57 -15.43 -4.08 -1.85
C TRP A 57 -16.20 -4.81 -0.75
N SER A 58 -16.13 -6.14 -0.75
CA SER A 58 -16.77 -6.97 0.29
C SER A 58 -16.18 -6.70 1.68
N GLU A 59 -14.87 -6.45 1.78
CA GLU A 59 -14.24 -6.04 3.04
C GLU A 59 -14.70 -4.65 3.51
N TYR A 60 -14.84 -3.67 2.60
CA TYR A 60 -15.40 -2.36 2.95
C TYR A 60 -16.84 -2.50 3.45
N ALA A 61 -17.69 -3.22 2.70
CA ALA A 61 -19.09 -3.44 3.02
C ALA A 61 -19.29 -4.14 4.37
N ARG A 62 -18.44 -5.12 4.68
CA ARG A 62 -18.48 -5.82 5.97
C ARG A 62 -18.11 -4.91 7.13
N ARG A 63 -17.13 -4.01 6.95
CA ARG A 63 -16.66 -3.11 8.02
C ARG A 63 -17.54 -1.89 8.22
N LEU A 64 -18.30 -1.50 7.19
CA LEU A 64 -19.22 -0.37 7.20
C LEU A 64 -20.67 -0.85 7.09
N GLU A 65 -21.00 -2.01 7.67
CA GLU A 65 -22.32 -2.63 7.57
C GLU A 65 -23.45 -1.80 8.22
N ASP A 66 -23.08 -0.90 9.13
CA ASP A 66 -23.98 0.07 9.77
C ASP A 66 -24.44 1.19 8.83
N PHE A 67 -23.84 1.32 7.66
CA PHE A 67 -24.15 2.35 6.66
C PHE A 67 -24.93 1.75 5.48
N PRO A 68 -25.74 2.57 4.77
CA PRO A 68 -26.36 2.13 3.53
C PRO A 68 -25.29 1.67 2.54
N LEU A 69 -25.37 0.39 2.14
CA LEU A 69 -24.46 -0.11 1.12
C LEU A 69 -24.72 0.59 -0.21
N PRO A 70 -23.66 0.85 -1.02
CA PRO A 70 -23.83 1.29 -2.39
C PRO A 70 -24.78 0.37 -3.16
N ASP A 71 -25.59 0.95 -4.07
CA ASP A 71 -26.52 0.20 -4.89
C ASP A 71 -25.77 -0.87 -5.70
N ARG A 72 -25.99 -2.14 -5.35
CA ARG A 72 -25.30 -3.28 -5.98
C ARG A 72 -25.63 -3.44 -7.47
N ASN A 73 -26.67 -2.77 -7.98
CA ASN A 73 -26.99 -2.76 -9.41
C ASN A 73 -26.24 -1.66 -10.17
N LYS A 74 -25.55 -0.76 -9.47
CA LYS A 74 -24.70 0.28 -10.05
C LYS A 74 -23.25 -0.09 -9.81
N LYS A 75 -22.51 -0.19 -10.90
CA LYS A 75 -21.08 -0.44 -10.85
C LYS A 75 -20.32 0.86 -10.70
N PHE A 76 -19.22 0.77 -9.99
CA PHE A 76 -18.25 1.85 -9.88
C PHE A 76 -17.37 1.91 -11.13
N ASP A 77 -17.24 3.11 -11.70
CA ASP A 77 -16.35 3.34 -12.83
C ASP A 77 -14.90 3.43 -12.37
N VAL A 78 -14.04 2.63 -12.99
CA VAL A 78 -12.61 2.52 -12.69
C VAL A 78 -11.82 2.58 -13.99
N TYR A 79 -10.88 3.52 -14.08
CA TYR A 79 -10.00 3.70 -15.23
C TYR A 79 -8.58 3.28 -14.87
N VAL A 80 -8.05 2.25 -15.53
CA VAL A 80 -6.68 1.78 -15.30
C VAL A 80 -5.91 1.75 -16.60
N PHE A 81 -4.89 2.59 -16.66
CA PHE A 81 -4.05 2.74 -17.84
C PHE A 81 -2.75 1.96 -17.70
N ASP A 82 -2.20 1.47 -18.81
CA ASP A 82 -0.82 0.99 -18.84
C ASP A 82 0.14 2.17 -18.58
N ARG A 83 -0.10 3.31 -19.26
CA ARG A 83 0.81 4.47 -19.26
C ARG A 83 0.34 5.61 -18.38
N LYS A 84 1.31 6.29 -17.75
CA LYS A 84 1.07 7.49 -16.94
C LYS A 84 0.51 8.65 -17.77
N ALA A 85 0.92 8.77 -19.03
CA ALA A 85 0.49 9.87 -19.89
C ALA A 85 -1.03 9.90 -20.12
N ASP A 86 -1.65 8.73 -20.29
CA ASP A 86 -3.09 8.59 -20.53
C ASP A 86 -3.89 8.91 -19.24
N PHE A 87 -3.37 8.48 -18.07
CA PHE A 87 -3.89 8.91 -16.76
C PHE A 87 -3.85 10.44 -16.55
N VAL A 88 -2.72 11.08 -16.88
CA VAL A 88 -2.58 12.54 -16.75
C VAL A 88 -3.55 13.27 -17.70
N HIS A 89 -3.77 12.71 -18.89
CA HIS A 89 -4.74 13.24 -19.84
C HIS A 89 -6.17 13.15 -19.30
N LEU A 90 -6.60 12.00 -18.80
CA LEU A 90 -7.93 11.80 -18.21
C LEU A 90 -8.18 12.74 -17.02
N THR A 91 -7.20 12.86 -16.12
CA THR A 91 -7.34 13.65 -14.89
C THR A 91 -7.20 15.17 -15.12
N GLY A 92 -6.90 15.61 -16.35
CA GLY A 92 -6.69 17.02 -16.67
C GLY A 92 -5.46 17.62 -16.00
N ASN A 93 -4.44 16.79 -15.72
CA ASN A 93 -3.20 17.19 -15.06
C ASN A 93 -3.41 17.85 -13.66
N ARG A 94 -4.51 17.52 -12.97
CA ARG A 94 -4.80 18.05 -11.63
C ARG A 94 -3.82 17.53 -10.58
N PHE A 95 -3.38 16.27 -10.71
CA PHE A 95 -2.51 15.61 -9.74
C PHE A 95 -1.43 14.71 -10.40
N PRO A 96 -0.52 15.26 -11.23
CA PRO A 96 0.41 14.46 -12.04
C PRO A 96 1.45 13.66 -11.25
N ASN A 97 1.58 13.93 -9.95
CA ASN A 97 2.55 13.27 -9.07
C ASN A 97 1.90 12.21 -8.17
N THR A 98 0.61 11.90 -8.38
CA THR A 98 -0.08 10.81 -7.69
C THR A 98 0.00 9.52 -8.51
N ALA A 99 -0.17 8.39 -7.83
CA ALA A 99 -0.24 7.06 -8.41
C ALA A 99 -1.68 6.69 -8.85
N GLY A 100 -2.67 7.28 -8.17
CA GLY A 100 -4.08 7.15 -8.48
C GLY A 100 -4.84 8.37 -7.97
N LEU A 101 -6.13 8.42 -8.32
CA LEU A 101 -7.04 9.48 -7.91
C LEU A 101 -8.48 8.98 -7.95
N PHE A 102 -9.21 9.17 -6.86
CA PHE A 102 -10.67 9.22 -6.86
C PHE A 102 -11.17 10.65 -7.10
N ASP A 103 -11.99 10.85 -8.14
CA ASP A 103 -12.66 12.12 -8.44
C ASP A 103 -14.14 12.04 -8.08
N ALA A 104 -14.47 12.53 -6.88
CA ALA A 104 -15.83 12.52 -6.34
C ALA A 104 -16.85 13.24 -7.26
N ASN A 105 -16.44 14.25 -8.04
CA ASN A 105 -17.38 14.97 -8.92
C ASN A 105 -17.92 14.11 -10.05
N ASN A 106 -17.11 13.16 -10.52
CA ASN A 106 -17.45 12.24 -11.60
C ASN A 106 -17.68 10.81 -11.09
N HIS A 107 -17.57 10.60 -9.77
CA HIS A 107 -17.59 9.30 -9.09
C HIS A 107 -16.68 8.23 -9.73
N GLN A 108 -15.54 8.65 -10.26
CA GLN A 108 -14.62 7.78 -11.00
C GLN A 108 -13.28 7.65 -10.29
N LEU A 109 -12.72 6.44 -10.33
CA LEU A 109 -11.37 6.15 -9.90
C LEU A 109 -10.45 6.07 -11.12
N ALA A 110 -9.23 6.61 -11.03
CA ALA A 110 -8.21 6.45 -12.06
C ALA A 110 -6.85 6.04 -11.47
N ALA A 111 -6.12 5.14 -12.14
CA ALA A 111 -4.75 4.75 -11.80
C ALA A 111 -3.96 4.32 -13.06
N PHE A 112 -2.65 4.06 -12.91
CA PHE A 112 -1.80 3.59 -14.02
C PHE A 112 -0.76 2.55 -13.58
N LEU A 113 -0.29 1.70 -14.49
CA LEU A 113 0.69 0.65 -14.20
C LEU A 113 2.14 1.16 -14.25
N GLU A 114 2.48 1.97 -15.25
CA GLU A 114 3.84 2.48 -15.50
C GLU A 114 4.45 3.07 -14.21
N LEU A 115 5.73 2.79 -13.93
CA LEU A 115 6.46 3.24 -12.73
C LEU A 115 6.01 2.64 -11.39
N GLN A 116 4.78 2.14 -11.28
CA GLN A 116 4.23 1.56 -10.04
C GLN A 116 4.46 0.05 -9.95
N GLY A 117 4.41 -0.63 -11.11
CA GLY A 117 4.38 -2.08 -11.18
C GLY A 117 3.05 -2.66 -10.66
N ARG A 118 2.88 -3.98 -10.82
CA ARG A 118 1.61 -4.66 -10.52
C ARG A 118 1.19 -4.57 -9.06
N ASP A 119 2.14 -4.75 -8.13
CA ASP A 119 1.86 -4.68 -6.69
C ASP A 119 1.54 -3.25 -6.24
N GLY A 120 2.26 -2.25 -6.77
CA GLY A 120 2.01 -0.84 -6.52
C GLY A 120 0.62 -0.42 -7.00
N LEU A 121 0.29 -0.71 -8.27
CA LEU A 121 -1.02 -0.43 -8.85
C LEU A 121 -2.16 -0.99 -8.00
N ARG A 122 -2.07 -2.26 -7.58
CA ARG A 122 -3.15 -2.89 -6.79
C ARG A 122 -3.31 -2.27 -5.40
N ARG A 123 -2.21 -1.89 -4.75
CA ARG A 123 -2.28 -1.14 -3.48
C ARG A 123 -2.96 0.22 -3.69
N THR A 124 -2.58 0.95 -4.74
CA THR A 124 -3.24 2.19 -5.13
C THR A 124 -4.73 1.99 -5.40
N LEU A 125 -5.12 0.95 -6.12
CA LEU A 125 -6.54 0.65 -6.35
C LEU A 125 -7.29 0.35 -5.04
N GLN A 126 -6.69 -0.36 -4.09
CA GLN A 126 -7.28 -0.58 -2.76
C GLN A 126 -7.42 0.71 -1.94
N HIS A 127 -6.50 1.65 -2.11
CA HIS A 127 -6.56 2.96 -1.47
C HIS A 127 -7.71 3.79 -2.06
N GLU A 128 -7.67 4.00 -3.38
CA GLU A 128 -8.63 4.87 -4.07
C GLU A 128 -10.04 4.28 -4.09
N ALA A 129 -10.19 2.95 -4.13
CA ALA A 129 -11.50 2.30 -4.10
C ALA A 129 -12.18 2.46 -2.73
N PHE A 130 -11.41 2.62 -1.65
CA PHE A 130 -11.98 2.98 -0.36
C PHE A 130 -12.60 4.38 -0.41
N HIS A 131 -11.93 5.37 -0.98
CA HIS A 131 -12.52 6.72 -1.12
C HIS A 131 -13.83 6.67 -1.93
N GLN A 132 -13.84 5.94 -3.04
CA GLN A 132 -15.03 5.76 -3.87
C GLN A 132 -16.16 5.07 -3.10
N PHE A 133 -15.86 4.03 -2.33
CA PHE A 133 -16.85 3.33 -1.50
C PHE A 133 -17.39 4.25 -0.39
N ALA A 134 -16.50 4.94 0.32
CA ALA A 134 -16.83 5.77 1.47
C ALA A 134 -17.63 7.02 1.08
N ASP A 135 -17.36 7.62 -0.08
CA ASP A 135 -18.12 8.74 -0.65
C ASP A 135 -19.60 8.39 -0.80
N VAL A 136 -19.92 7.16 -1.20
CA VAL A 136 -21.30 6.68 -1.36
C VAL A 136 -21.90 6.18 -0.05
N ALA A 137 -21.15 5.38 0.72
CA ALA A 137 -21.68 4.72 1.92
C ALA A 137 -21.77 5.65 3.13
N VAL A 138 -20.70 6.40 3.41
CA VAL A 138 -20.61 7.31 4.55
C VAL A 138 -20.99 8.73 4.16
N GLY A 139 -20.52 9.20 3.00
CA GLY A 139 -20.78 10.53 2.47
C GLY A 139 -19.50 11.33 2.21
N PRO A 140 -19.62 12.47 1.51
CA PRO A 140 -18.47 13.22 0.98
C PRO A 140 -17.70 14.04 2.02
N ASN A 141 -18.17 14.06 3.28
CA ASN A 141 -17.70 15.00 4.31
C ASN A 141 -16.75 14.36 5.34
N LEU A 142 -16.13 13.23 5.01
CA LEU A 142 -15.09 12.64 5.86
C LEU A 142 -13.93 13.63 6.02
N PRO A 143 -13.47 13.91 7.26
CA PRO A 143 -12.30 14.75 7.44
C PRO A 143 -11.07 14.08 6.84
N VAL A 144 -10.21 14.87 6.17
CA VAL A 144 -9.08 14.36 5.37
C VAL A 144 -8.21 13.34 6.10
N TRP A 145 -7.87 13.60 7.37
CA TRP A 145 -7.03 12.69 8.15
C TRP A 145 -7.68 11.30 8.34
N LEU A 146 -9.01 11.24 8.49
CA LEU A 146 -9.73 9.99 8.72
C LEU A 146 -9.94 9.27 7.38
N ASN A 147 -10.28 10.02 6.33
CA ASN A 147 -10.45 9.46 4.99
C ASN A 147 -9.15 8.80 4.50
N GLU A 148 -8.04 9.53 4.57
CA GLU A 148 -6.70 9.03 4.23
C GLU A 148 -6.23 7.93 5.17
N GLY A 149 -6.48 8.09 6.48
CA GLY A 149 -6.09 7.10 7.48
C GLY A 149 -6.75 5.74 7.28
N LEU A 150 -8.06 5.73 7.00
CA LEU A 150 -8.80 4.51 6.70
C LEU A 150 -8.39 3.92 5.34
N ALA A 151 -8.22 4.75 4.30
CA ALA A 151 -7.72 4.29 2.99
C ALA A 151 -6.38 3.55 3.12
N GLN A 152 -5.47 4.10 3.91
CA GLN A 152 -4.15 3.52 4.19
C GLN A 152 -4.23 2.17 4.92
N ILE A 153 -5.24 1.93 5.77
CA ILE A 153 -5.44 0.60 6.39
C ILE A 153 -5.71 -0.45 5.31
N PHE A 154 -6.52 -0.12 4.31
CA PHE A 154 -6.85 -1.03 3.21
C PHE A 154 -5.74 -1.13 2.15
N GLU A 155 -4.99 -0.06 1.93
CA GLU A 155 -3.78 -0.08 1.09
C GLU A 155 -2.76 -1.11 1.60
N GLU A 156 -2.58 -1.20 2.92
CA GLU A 156 -1.71 -2.18 3.58
C GLU A 156 -2.34 -3.58 3.67
N GLY A 157 -3.55 -3.77 3.13
CA GLY A 157 -4.23 -5.05 3.09
C GLY A 157 -3.43 -6.09 2.32
N ILE A 158 -3.15 -7.21 2.99
CA ILE A 158 -2.40 -8.32 2.41
C ILE A 158 -3.35 -9.24 1.66
N TRP A 159 -3.14 -9.39 0.36
CA TRP A 159 -3.89 -10.32 -0.48
C TRP A 159 -3.43 -11.77 -0.29
N THR A 160 -4.38 -12.68 -0.06
CA THR A 160 -4.12 -14.10 0.20
C THR A 160 -4.55 -15.06 -0.91
N GLY A 161 -4.93 -14.50 -2.07
CA GLY A 161 -5.47 -15.26 -3.20
C GLY A 161 -7.00 -15.30 -3.23
N ASP A 162 -7.66 -15.20 -2.08
CA ASP A 162 -9.12 -15.23 -1.96
C ASP A 162 -9.70 -14.17 -1.00
N ARG A 163 -8.91 -13.64 -0.07
CA ARG A 163 -9.31 -12.62 0.90
C ARG A 163 -8.18 -11.65 1.22
N PHE A 164 -8.51 -10.62 2.01
CA PHE A 164 -7.54 -9.69 2.57
C PHE A 164 -7.31 -9.89 4.07
N ILE A 165 -6.05 -9.86 4.48
CA ILE A 165 -5.67 -9.68 5.88
C ILE A 165 -5.42 -8.18 6.10
N ILE A 166 -6.28 -7.56 6.90
CA ILE A 166 -6.27 -6.11 7.20
C ILE A 166 -5.80 -5.87 8.64
N GLY A 167 -5.33 -4.66 8.96
CA GLY A 167 -4.90 -4.29 10.32
C GLY A 167 -3.46 -4.70 10.63
N GLN A 168 -2.64 -4.74 9.59
CA GLN A 168 -1.23 -5.09 9.72
C GLN A 168 -0.40 -3.86 10.10
N PHE A 169 0.71 -4.10 10.78
CA PHE A 169 1.67 -3.08 11.19
C PHE A 169 3.01 -3.31 10.45
N PRO A 170 3.24 -2.63 9.31
CA PRO A 170 4.49 -2.76 8.57
C PRO A 170 5.70 -2.24 9.36
N PRO A 171 6.83 -2.97 9.42
CA PRO A 171 7.95 -2.62 10.29
C PRO A 171 8.59 -1.27 9.95
N GLY A 172 8.75 -0.94 8.66
CA GLY A 172 9.33 0.33 8.23
C GLY A 172 8.45 1.53 8.61
N ARG A 173 7.13 1.38 8.46
CA ARG A 173 6.14 2.41 8.78
C ARG A 173 6.08 2.69 10.28
N LEU A 174 6.07 1.63 11.09
CA LEU A 174 6.08 1.72 12.54
C LEU A 174 7.39 2.34 13.07
N THR A 175 8.54 1.86 12.58
CA THR A 175 9.85 2.44 12.95
C THR A 175 9.90 3.94 12.66
N ARG A 176 9.41 4.35 11.48
CA ARG A 176 9.37 5.77 11.11
C ARG A 176 8.45 6.57 12.04
N LEU A 177 7.27 6.04 12.34
CA LEU A 177 6.31 6.70 13.24
C LEU A 177 6.89 6.89 14.65
N GLN A 178 7.52 5.86 15.20
CA GLN A 178 8.17 5.93 16.51
C GLN A 178 9.30 6.97 16.52
N ALA A 179 10.07 7.05 15.43
CA ALA A 179 11.09 8.08 15.27
C ALA A 179 10.50 9.50 15.14
N ASP A 180 9.34 9.64 14.48
CA ASP A 180 8.63 10.92 14.35
C ASP A 180 8.06 11.39 15.71
N ILE A 181 7.53 10.47 16.53
CA ILE A 181 7.12 10.75 17.92
C ILE A 181 8.32 11.19 18.76
N ALA A 182 9.40 10.42 18.76
CA ALA A 182 10.60 10.70 19.55
C ALA A 182 11.23 12.07 19.21
N ALA A 183 11.09 12.51 17.96
CA ALA A 183 11.59 13.79 17.48
C ALA A 183 10.54 14.92 17.52
N ASN A 184 9.36 14.67 18.11
CA ASN A 184 8.24 15.62 18.20
C ASN A 184 7.85 16.22 16.83
N ARG A 185 7.78 15.36 15.80
CA ARG A 185 7.45 15.75 14.41
C ARG A 185 5.97 15.60 14.06
N LEU A 186 5.17 14.98 14.91
CA LEU A 186 3.73 14.84 14.67
C LEU A 186 3.04 16.21 14.75
N THR A 187 2.01 16.40 13.94
CA THR A 187 1.11 17.55 14.09
C THR A 187 0.24 17.32 15.33
N PRO A 188 0.06 18.31 16.22
CA PRO A 188 -0.79 18.14 17.41
C PRO A 188 -2.20 17.66 17.04
N PHE A 189 -2.77 16.74 17.81
CA PHE A 189 -4.05 16.09 17.47
C PHE A 189 -5.18 17.07 17.18
N LYS A 190 -5.30 18.13 18.00
CA LYS A 190 -6.32 19.16 17.81
C LYS A 190 -6.20 19.85 16.45
N GLU A 191 -4.96 20.12 16.01
CA GLU A 191 -4.70 20.76 14.72
C GLU A 191 -4.92 19.77 13.57
N PHE A 192 -4.51 18.52 13.76
CA PHE A 192 -4.61 17.48 12.74
C PHE A 192 -6.06 17.06 12.46
N VAL A 193 -6.88 16.91 13.52
CA VAL A 193 -8.31 16.59 13.40
C VAL A 193 -9.11 17.73 12.76
N ALA A 194 -8.68 18.98 12.97
CA ALA A 194 -9.30 20.18 12.41
C ALA A 194 -8.77 20.57 11.03
N MET A 195 -7.83 19.81 10.47
CA MET A 195 -7.18 20.14 9.20
C MET A 195 -8.16 20.09 8.02
N SER A 196 -8.19 21.14 7.20
CA SER A 196 -8.98 21.16 5.96
C SER A 196 -8.22 20.52 4.80
N ASP A 197 -8.94 20.16 3.73
CA ASP A 197 -8.37 19.61 2.51
C ASP A 197 -7.34 20.57 1.88
N GLU A 198 -7.61 21.88 1.90
CA GLU A 198 -6.69 22.89 1.36
C GLU A 198 -5.39 22.95 2.17
N GLN A 199 -5.49 22.89 3.50
CA GLN A 199 -4.32 22.87 4.37
C GLN A 199 -3.51 21.59 4.17
N TRP A 200 -4.19 20.43 4.08
CA TRP A 200 -3.57 19.15 3.78
C TRP A 200 -2.79 19.21 2.46
N ILE A 201 -3.45 19.61 1.36
CA ILE A 201 -2.83 19.74 0.02
C ILE A 201 -1.65 20.72 0.04
N SER A 202 -1.77 21.84 0.77
CA SER A 202 -0.66 22.78 0.95
C SER A 202 0.54 22.11 1.61
N ASP A 203 0.30 21.37 2.68
CA ASP A 203 1.34 20.69 3.47
C ASP A 203 2.00 19.54 2.69
N LEU A 204 1.26 18.87 1.80
CA LEU A 204 1.79 17.80 0.93
C LEU A 204 2.87 18.28 -0.05
N ARG A 205 3.03 19.60 -0.25
CA ARG A 205 4.12 20.16 -1.08
C ARG A 205 5.50 19.93 -0.47
N ASP A 206 5.56 19.74 0.85
CA ASP A 206 6.78 19.40 1.58
C ASP A 206 6.85 17.88 1.81
N LYS A 207 7.76 17.18 1.11
CA LYS A 207 7.79 15.71 1.08
C LYS A 207 7.93 15.07 2.48
N PRO A 208 8.88 15.49 3.36
CA PRO A 208 8.94 14.97 4.72
C PRO A 208 7.63 15.15 5.49
N ARG A 209 7.00 16.32 5.39
CA ARG A 209 5.72 16.60 6.07
C ARG A 209 4.59 15.75 5.51
N ALA A 210 4.53 15.56 4.19
CA ALA A 210 3.60 14.66 3.52
C ALA A 210 3.71 13.23 4.07
N THR A 211 4.93 12.68 4.13
CA THR A 211 5.18 11.35 4.69
C THR A 211 4.71 11.27 6.15
N THR A 212 5.01 12.26 6.98
CA THR A 212 4.57 12.29 8.38
C THR A 212 3.05 12.34 8.49
N HIS A 213 2.36 13.16 7.67
CA HIS A 213 0.91 13.28 7.67
C HIS A 213 0.21 11.96 7.30
N TYR A 214 0.59 11.32 6.19
CA TYR A 214 0.03 10.02 5.83
C TYR A 214 0.32 8.94 6.88
N ASN A 215 1.50 8.98 7.50
CA ASN A 215 1.86 8.03 8.54
C ASN A 215 1.06 8.26 9.84
N GLN A 216 0.87 9.53 10.23
CA GLN A 216 0.06 9.91 11.38
C GLN A 216 -1.42 9.57 11.17
N ALA A 217 -1.99 9.90 10.00
CA ALA A 217 -3.37 9.58 9.65
C ALA A 217 -3.64 8.07 9.72
N TRP A 218 -2.77 7.27 9.09
CA TRP A 218 -2.84 5.80 9.17
C TRP A 218 -2.78 5.30 10.61
N ALA A 219 -1.82 5.79 11.40
CA ALA A 219 -1.63 5.32 12.76
C ALA A 219 -2.81 5.71 13.65
N MET A 220 -3.37 6.91 13.48
CA MET A 220 -4.57 7.34 14.20
C MET A 220 -5.75 6.45 13.84
N ALA A 221 -5.99 6.17 12.56
CA ALA A 221 -7.04 5.25 12.16
C ALA A 221 -6.82 3.84 12.73
N GLN A 222 -5.59 3.32 12.69
CA GLN A 222 -5.25 2.04 13.29
C GLN A 222 -5.50 2.01 14.81
N PHE A 223 -5.17 3.11 15.51
CA PHE A 223 -5.44 3.26 16.93
C PHE A 223 -6.93 3.17 17.23
N LEU A 224 -7.77 3.88 16.46
CA LEU A 224 -9.22 3.84 16.63
C LEU A 224 -9.82 2.46 16.34
N VAL A 225 -9.28 1.74 15.35
CA VAL A 225 -9.83 0.43 14.93
C VAL A 225 -9.30 -0.73 15.79
N TYR A 226 -8.05 -0.67 16.24
CA TYR A 226 -7.32 -1.84 16.78
C TYR A 226 -6.73 -1.65 18.18
N ALA A 227 -6.79 -0.46 18.78
CA ALA A 227 -6.39 -0.35 20.18
C ALA A 227 -7.37 -1.15 21.06
N ALA A 228 -6.80 -1.94 21.97
CA ALA A 228 -7.52 -2.82 22.85
C ALA A 228 -6.98 -2.72 24.28
N ASP A 229 -7.82 -3.05 25.26
CA ASP A 229 -7.38 -3.22 26.64
C ASP A 229 -6.51 -4.48 26.82
N ALA A 230 -6.08 -4.75 28.06
CA ALA A 230 -5.23 -5.90 28.37
C ALA A 230 -5.93 -7.26 28.13
N ASP A 231 -7.26 -7.28 28.12
CA ASP A 231 -8.08 -8.46 27.88
C ASP A 231 -8.44 -8.62 26.39
N GLY A 232 -8.04 -7.66 25.54
CA GLY A 232 -8.26 -7.65 24.11
C GLY A 232 -9.59 -7.04 23.66
N HIS A 233 -10.32 -6.34 24.54
CA HIS A 233 -11.53 -5.63 24.16
C HIS A 233 -11.17 -4.35 23.39
N PRO A 234 -11.78 -4.09 22.21
CA PRO A 234 -11.56 -2.86 21.48
C PRO A 234 -11.90 -1.63 22.32
N LEU A 235 -11.07 -0.59 22.24
CA LEU A 235 -11.23 0.63 23.04
C LEU A 235 -12.10 1.69 22.37
N PHE A 236 -12.04 1.81 21.03
CA PHE A 236 -12.48 3.01 20.31
C PHE A 236 -13.32 2.72 19.05
N VAL A 237 -13.52 1.46 18.70
CA VAL A 237 -14.19 1.13 17.43
C VAL A 237 -15.65 1.57 17.42
N ASP A 238 -16.35 1.43 18.55
CA ASP A 238 -17.75 1.86 18.67
C ASP A 238 -17.85 3.40 18.58
N ASP A 239 -16.95 4.13 19.24
CA ASP A 239 -16.87 5.59 19.16
C ASP A 239 -16.52 6.05 17.73
N LEU A 240 -15.65 5.32 17.01
CA LEU A 240 -15.35 5.59 15.60
C LEU A 240 -16.62 5.44 14.74
N ILE A 241 -17.40 4.37 14.95
CA ILE A 241 -18.67 4.18 14.25
C ILE A 241 -19.65 5.32 14.56
N ASP A 242 -19.74 5.75 15.80
CA ASP A 242 -20.58 6.89 16.20
C ASP A 242 -20.11 8.20 15.55
N MET A 243 -18.79 8.45 15.48
CA MET A 243 -18.22 9.57 14.73
C MET A 243 -18.61 9.53 13.25
N LEU A 244 -18.50 8.36 12.60
CA LEU A 244 -18.89 8.19 11.20
C LEU A 244 -20.39 8.42 10.98
N LYS A 245 -21.26 7.98 11.90
CA LYS A 245 -22.71 8.24 11.88
C LYS A 245 -23.01 9.75 12.01
N LEU A 246 -22.30 10.45 12.90
CA LEU A 246 -22.42 11.90 13.03
C LEU A 246 -22.02 12.62 11.73
N ILE A 247 -20.91 12.21 11.11
CA ILE A 247 -20.45 12.76 9.83
C ILE A 247 -21.46 12.50 8.71
N HIS A 248 -21.98 11.27 8.62
CA HIS A 248 -23.03 10.89 7.67
C HIS A 248 -24.27 11.80 7.80
N HIS A 249 -24.60 12.23 9.02
CA HIS A 249 -25.69 13.17 9.29
C HIS A 249 -25.30 14.67 9.18
N GLY A 250 -24.13 14.97 8.61
CA GLY A 250 -23.70 16.33 8.29
C GLY A 250 -23.02 17.09 9.44
N VAL A 251 -22.68 16.41 10.54
CA VAL A 251 -21.86 17.02 11.58
C VAL A 251 -20.43 17.17 11.06
N ASN A 252 -19.85 18.37 11.19
CA ASN A 252 -18.47 18.61 10.80
C ASN A 252 -17.50 17.67 11.54
N GLY A 253 -16.47 17.16 10.84
CA GLY A 253 -15.55 16.14 11.34
C GLY A 253 -14.91 16.44 12.70
N GLN A 254 -14.47 17.67 12.96
CA GLN A 254 -13.89 18.02 14.26
C GLN A 254 -14.96 17.92 15.36
N LYS A 255 -16.16 18.43 15.10
CA LYS A 255 -17.25 18.37 16.08
C LYS A 255 -17.73 16.93 16.31
N ALA A 256 -17.77 16.12 15.25
CA ALA A 256 -18.09 14.70 15.34
C ALA A 256 -17.08 13.95 16.23
N PHE A 257 -15.78 14.25 16.07
CA PHE A 257 -14.73 13.69 16.92
C PHE A 257 -14.93 14.06 18.41
N GLU A 258 -15.19 15.33 18.71
CA GLU A 258 -15.39 15.79 20.10
C GLU A 258 -16.62 15.17 20.76
N LEU A 259 -17.67 14.89 19.97
CA LEU A 259 -18.89 14.25 20.45
C LEU A 259 -18.73 12.76 20.70
N ALA A 260 -17.97 12.06 19.85
CA ALA A 260 -17.75 10.63 19.95
C ALA A 260 -16.67 10.27 20.99
N PHE A 261 -15.58 11.03 21.04
CA PHE A 261 -14.42 10.69 21.88
C PHE A 261 -14.33 11.62 23.10
N SER A 262 -13.85 12.85 22.88
CA SER A 262 -13.66 13.90 23.89
C SER A 262 -13.05 15.14 23.22
N ASP A 263 -13.20 16.31 23.85
CA ASP A 263 -12.43 17.53 23.52
C ASP A 263 -11.05 17.58 24.22
N ASN A 264 -10.71 16.56 25.01
CA ASN A 264 -9.39 16.43 25.64
C ASN A 264 -8.35 15.81 24.68
N TYR A 265 -8.06 16.53 23.59
CA TYR A 265 -7.09 16.13 22.58
C TYR A 265 -5.71 15.81 23.16
N THR A 266 -5.27 16.51 24.21
CA THR A 266 -3.98 16.28 24.84
C THR A 266 -3.90 14.89 25.45
N ASN A 267 -4.91 14.48 26.23
CA ASN A 267 -4.92 13.15 26.81
C ASN A 267 -5.03 12.06 25.72
N PHE A 268 -5.84 12.32 24.70
CA PHE A 268 -6.00 11.39 23.58
C PHE A 268 -4.68 11.18 22.82
N GLN A 269 -3.93 12.26 22.58
CA GLN A 269 -2.60 12.19 21.97
C GLN A 269 -1.60 11.41 22.85
N ILE A 270 -1.63 11.61 24.18
CA ILE A 270 -0.78 10.84 25.11
C ILE A 270 -1.10 9.34 25.04
N MET A 271 -2.38 8.97 25.02
CA MET A 271 -2.81 7.57 24.90
C MET A 271 -2.38 6.96 23.56
N PHE A 272 -2.56 7.70 22.46
CA PHE A 272 -2.12 7.31 21.14
C PHE A 272 -0.60 7.09 21.06
N GLU A 273 0.19 8.06 21.51
CA GLU A 273 1.65 7.98 21.47
C GLU A 273 2.14 6.81 22.33
N HIS A 274 1.56 6.61 23.51
CA HIS A 274 1.86 5.45 24.36
C HIS A 274 1.54 4.13 23.63
N TRP A 275 0.38 4.02 22.98
CA TRP A 275 0.01 2.83 22.21
C TRP A 275 0.97 2.56 21.04
N VAL A 276 1.42 3.59 20.31
CA VAL A 276 2.41 3.44 19.24
C VAL A 276 3.74 2.87 19.75
N GLN A 277 4.12 3.18 20.99
CA GLN A 277 5.34 2.65 21.59
C GLN A 277 5.18 1.19 22.07
N THR A 278 3.96 0.69 22.27
CA THR A 278 3.72 -0.69 22.72
C THR A 278 3.48 -1.67 21.58
N ILE A 279 2.94 -1.21 20.45
CA ILE A 279 2.70 -2.07 19.28
C ILE A 279 4.02 -2.58 18.67
N GLN A 280 3.97 -3.78 18.12
CA GLN A 280 5.07 -4.42 17.41
C GLN A 280 4.68 -4.65 15.94
N PRO A 281 5.64 -4.71 15.01
CA PRO A 281 5.35 -5.09 13.64
C PRO A 281 4.62 -6.43 13.57
N SER A 282 3.62 -6.53 12.70
CA SER A 282 2.92 -7.80 12.49
C SER A 282 3.84 -8.81 11.82
N ALA A 283 3.74 -10.09 12.20
CA ALA A 283 4.61 -11.13 11.67
C ALA A 283 4.49 -11.25 10.13
N GLN A 284 3.25 -11.28 9.61
CA GLN A 284 2.97 -11.37 8.18
C GLN A 284 3.54 -10.18 7.41
N ALA A 285 3.31 -8.96 7.89
CA ALA A 285 3.88 -7.75 7.28
C ALA A 285 5.42 -7.72 7.33
N SER A 286 6.02 -8.23 8.40
CA SER A 286 7.48 -8.31 8.54
C SER A 286 8.08 -9.29 7.54
N TYR A 287 7.47 -10.47 7.39
CA TYR A 287 7.89 -11.43 6.38
C TYR A 287 7.69 -10.96 4.94
N LEU A 288 6.58 -10.26 4.66
CA LEU A 288 6.38 -9.63 3.35
C LEU A 288 7.43 -8.55 3.07
N ALA A 289 7.80 -7.74 4.07
CA ALA A 289 8.87 -6.76 3.93
C ALA A 289 10.22 -7.43 3.63
N HIS A 290 10.53 -8.56 4.29
CA HIS A 290 11.73 -9.34 3.99
C HIS A 290 11.70 -9.91 2.57
N GLN A 291 10.57 -10.51 2.18
CA GLN A 291 10.34 -11.08 0.87
C GLN A 291 10.48 -10.03 -0.25
N ALA A 292 9.83 -8.87 -0.10
CA ALA A 292 9.92 -7.77 -1.06
C ALA A 292 11.35 -7.22 -1.16
N THR A 293 12.06 -7.15 -0.04
CA THR A 293 13.48 -6.73 -0.03
C THR A 293 14.35 -7.71 -0.82
N LEU A 294 14.20 -9.02 -0.60
CA LEU A 294 14.92 -10.03 -1.36
C LEU A 294 14.55 -10.01 -2.86
N ALA A 295 13.28 -9.81 -3.18
CA ALA A 295 12.81 -9.67 -4.55
C ALA A 295 13.44 -8.47 -5.26
N GLN A 296 13.48 -7.31 -4.59
CA GLN A 296 14.12 -6.10 -5.10
C GLN A 296 15.62 -6.32 -5.36
N ILE A 297 16.32 -6.98 -4.43
CA ILE A 297 17.73 -7.38 -4.65
C ILE A 297 17.87 -8.25 -5.89
N MET A 298 16.99 -9.25 -6.06
CA MET A 298 17.02 -10.12 -7.23
C MET A 298 16.77 -9.35 -8.53
N VAL A 299 15.88 -8.35 -8.55
CA VAL A 299 15.69 -7.45 -9.70
C VAL A 299 16.96 -6.67 -10.04
N GLU A 300 17.60 -6.06 -9.03
CA GLU A 300 18.82 -5.27 -9.24
C GLU A 300 19.99 -6.14 -9.73
N LEU A 301 20.16 -7.32 -9.12
CA LEU A 301 21.16 -8.29 -9.55
C LEU A 301 20.85 -8.80 -10.95
N TYR A 302 19.58 -9.00 -11.30
CA TYR A 302 19.17 -9.38 -12.64
C TYR A 302 19.58 -8.30 -13.67
N GLY A 303 19.32 -7.03 -13.38
CA GLY A 303 19.71 -5.90 -14.22
C GLY A 303 21.23 -5.77 -14.41
N SER A 304 22.03 -6.23 -13.44
CA SER A 304 23.50 -6.27 -13.54
C SER A 304 24.07 -7.55 -14.17
N GLY A 305 23.22 -8.41 -14.73
CA GLY A 305 23.64 -9.66 -15.37
C GLY A 305 23.96 -10.81 -14.40
N GLN A 306 23.73 -10.63 -13.09
CA GLN A 306 23.90 -11.69 -12.09
C GLN A 306 22.64 -12.55 -12.01
N ARG A 307 22.80 -13.86 -11.91
CA ARG A 307 21.70 -14.84 -11.82
C ARG A 307 22.03 -15.89 -10.78
N PHE A 308 21.02 -16.34 -10.05
CA PHE A 308 21.18 -17.32 -8.97
C PHE A 308 20.14 -18.42 -9.11
N ASN A 309 20.57 -19.66 -8.87
CA ASN A 309 19.71 -20.84 -8.95
C ASN A 309 19.35 -21.40 -7.57
N SER A 310 19.94 -20.88 -6.49
CA SER A 310 19.62 -21.22 -5.11
C SER A 310 19.75 -20.01 -4.19
N ILE A 311 19.03 -20.06 -3.06
CA ILE A 311 19.11 -19.06 -1.98
C ILE A 311 20.51 -19.02 -1.37
N ASP A 312 21.15 -20.18 -1.18
CA ASP A 312 22.52 -20.24 -0.66
C ASP A 312 23.52 -19.53 -1.58
N ALA A 313 23.36 -19.65 -2.90
CA ALA A 313 24.24 -18.97 -3.85
C ALA A 313 24.05 -17.45 -3.80
N LEU A 314 22.79 -16.99 -3.74
CA LEU A 314 22.45 -15.57 -3.57
C LEU A 314 23.04 -15.03 -2.25
N HIS A 315 22.81 -15.73 -1.14
CA HIS A 315 23.30 -15.33 0.18
C HIS A 315 24.82 -15.21 0.22
N ASN A 316 25.54 -16.23 -0.26
CA ASN A 316 27.00 -16.22 -0.32
C ASN A 316 27.54 -15.07 -1.18
N TYR A 317 26.88 -14.77 -2.31
CA TYR A 317 27.25 -13.64 -3.15
C TYR A 317 27.10 -12.31 -2.41
N LEU A 318 25.95 -12.07 -1.78
CA LEU A 318 25.68 -10.85 -1.01
C LEU A 318 26.68 -10.68 0.15
N ARG A 319 27.00 -11.76 0.85
CA ARG A 319 27.94 -11.74 1.96
C ARG A 319 29.38 -11.49 1.49
N SER A 320 29.82 -12.18 0.44
CA SER A 320 31.18 -12.04 -0.11
C SER A 320 31.44 -10.66 -0.73
N GLY A 321 30.40 -10.04 -1.31
CA GLY A 321 30.47 -8.69 -1.85
C GLY A 321 30.44 -7.58 -0.80
N GLY A 322 30.20 -7.90 0.47
CA GLY A 322 30.02 -6.92 1.54
C GLY A 322 28.82 -6.00 1.27
N PHE A 323 27.75 -6.54 0.71
CA PHE A 323 26.53 -5.79 0.45
C PHE A 323 25.88 -5.41 1.78
N TYR A 324 25.34 -4.20 1.83
CA TYR A 324 24.50 -3.71 2.90
C TYR A 324 23.31 -3.00 2.25
N LEU A 325 22.13 -3.19 2.84
CA LEU A 325 20.93 -2.51 2.41
C LEU A 325 20.78 -1.25 3.25
N SER A 326 20.81 -0.09 2.59
CA SER A 326 20.54 1.18 3.22
C SER A 326 19.20 1.74 2.78
N SER A 327 18.48 2.40 3.67
CA SER A 327 17.35 3.24 3.27
C SER A 327 17.81 4.36 2.32
N GLU A 328 16.92 4.88 1.47
CA GLU A 328 17.28 5.92 0.47
C GLU A 328 17.91 7.18 1.10
N ASN A 329 17.55 7.47 2.35
CA ASN A 329 18.06 8.59 3.14
C ASN A 329 19.26 8.20 4.05
N GLY A 330 19.72 6.94 4.02
CA GLY A 330 20.86 6.46 4.80
C GLY A 330 20.63 6.38 6.32
N GLU A 331 19.39 6.54 6.78
CA GLU A 331 19.02 6.50 8.20
C GLU A 331 19.22 5.12 8.82
N PHE A 332 19.20 4.05 8.02
CA PHE A 332 19.41 2.69 8.48
C PHE A 332 20.25 1.86 7.49
N SER A 333 20.99 0.89 8.01
CA SER A 333 21.77 -0.09 7.25
C SER A 333 21.58 -1.48 7.84
N MET A 334 21.18 -2.46 7.00
CA MET A 334 21.03 -3.86 7.40
C MET A 334 22.05 -4.76 6.70
N ALA A 335 22.60 -5.70 7.46
CA ALA A 335 23.30 -6.84 6.89
C ALA A 335 22.32 -7.75 6.14
N PRO A 336 22.70 -8.33 4.99
CA PRO A 336 21.83 -9.21 4.20
C PRO A 336 21.30 -10.40 5.00
N ASP A 337 22.07 -10.91 5.97
CA ASP A 337 21.73 -12.09 6.78
C ASP A 337 20.34 -11.99 7.44
N ALA A 338 19.89 -10.79 7.82
CA ALA A 338 18.59 -10.59 8.47
C ALA A 338 17.39 -11.04 7.61
N PHE A 339 17.52 -10.99 6.27
CA PHE A 339 16.45 -11.37 5.35
C PHE A 339 16.39 -12.87 5.07
N PHE A 340 17.39 -13.63 5.54
CA PHE A 340 17.46 -15.10 5.42
C PHE A 340 17.11 -15.81 6.74
N CYS A 341 16.74 -15.04 7.76
CA CYS A 341 16.32 -15.54 9.06
C CYS A 341 14.82 -15.33 9.29
N ASP A 342 14.27 -16.11 10.22
CA ASP A 342 12.96 -15.86 10.81
C ASP A 342 13.01 -14.61 11.72
N LEU A 343 11.85 -14.19 12.23
CA LEU A 343 11.73 -13.01 13.09
C LEU A 343 12.40 -13.17 14.47
N THR A 344 12.89 -14.36 14.81
CA THR A 344 13.69 -14.63 16.02
C THR A 344 15.20 -14.61 15.75
N GLY A 345 15.60 -14.43 14.48
CA GLY A 345 16.99 -14.44 14.05
C GLY A 345 17.55 -15.82 13.74
N ARG A 346 16.71 -16.86 13.71
CA ARG A 346 17.13 -18.22 13.31
C ARG A 346 17.06 -18.37 11.80
N TRP A 347 18.07 -19.02 11.21
CA TRP A 347 18.11 -19.30 9.78
C TRP A 347 16.87 -20.05 9.27
N LEU A 348 16.29 -19.55 8.20
CA LEU A 348 15.25 -20.25 7.45
C LEU A 348 15.89 -21.42 6.69
N GLY A 349 15.35 -22.62 6.88
CA GLY A 349 15.84 -23.81 6.20
C GLY A 349 15.54 -23.83 4.69
N PRO A 350 16.10 -24.79 3.94
CA PRO A 350 15.90 -24.90 2.49
C PRO A 350 14.47 -25.24 2.07
N GLN A 351 13.60 -25.63 3.02
CA GLN A 351 12.16 -25.81 2.78
C GLN A 351 11.34 -24.56 3.13
N GLN A 352 11.95 -23.59 3.83
CA GLN A 352 11.31 -22.36 4.28
C GLN A 352 11.71 -21.15 3.44
N LEU A 353 12.90 -21.13 2.83
CA LEU A 353 13.29 -20.08 1.90
C LEU A 353 14.08 -20.71 0.74
N PHE A 354 13.50 -20.67 -0.46
CA PHE A 354 14.10 -21.32 -1.63
C PHE A 354 13.74 -20.62 -2.95
N LEU A 355 14.50 -20.97 -3.99
CA LEU A 355 14.23 -20.54 -5.37
C LEU A 355 13.57 -21.68 -6.14
N ASP A 356 12.37 -21.44 -6.67
CA ASP A 356 11.56 -22.42 -7.38
C ASP A 356 11.57 -22.17 -8.89
N HIS A 357 12.02 -23.16 -9.67
CA HIS A 357 12.23 -23.01 -11.11
C HIS A 357 10.99 -23.44 -11.88
N ARG A 358 10.18 -22.46 -12.29
CA ARG A 358 9.05 -22.69 -13.19
C ARG A 358 9.52 -22.80 -14.64
N LYS A 359 8.90 -23.71 -15.39
CA LYS A 359 9.16 -23.86 -16.82
C LYS A 359 8.79 -22.56 -17.55
N ASN A 360 9.71 -22.06 -18.40
CA ASN A 360 9.58 -20.82 -19.15
C ASN A 360 9.58 -19.52 -18.33
N ALA A 361 9.92 -19.56 -17.04
CA ALA A 361 10.11 -18.35 -16.25
C ALA A 361 11.46 -17.68 -16.54
N LEU A 362 11.51 -16.36 -16.46
CA LEU A 362 12.72 -15.55 -16.73
C LEU A 362 13.75 -15.64 -15.61
N ALA A 363 13.26 -15.79 -14.38
CA ALA A 363 14.02 -16.01 -13.16
C ALA A 363 13.25 -17.01 -12.30
N PRO A 364 13.93 -17.75 -11.40
CA PRO A 364 13.22 -18.59 -10.45
C PRO A 364 12.37 -17.74 -9.51
N ASP A 365 11.21 -18.26 -9.13
CA ASP A 365 10.37 -17.64 -8.12
C ASP A 365 11.08 -17.68 -6.77
N LEU A 366 10.95 -16.61 -5.99
CA LEU A 366 11.37 -16.59 -4.60
C LEU A 366 10.22 -17.12 -3.74
N VAL A 367 10.43 -18.20 -2.99
CA VAL A 367 9.41 -18.80 -2.13
C VAL A 367 9.85 -18.74 -0.68
N CYS A 368 8.99 -18.19 0.18
CA CYS A 368 9.21 -18.10 1.62
C CYS A 368 8.02 -18.69 2.38
N VAL A 369 8.28 -19.69 3.21
CA VAL A 369 7.32 -20.45 4.03
C VAL A 369 7.77 -20.38 5.50
N PRO A 370 7.60 -19.22 6.16
CA PRO A 370 8.06 -19.06 7.53
C PRO A 370 7.26 -19.89 8.54
N SER A 371 6.01 -20.23 8.22
CA SER A 371 5.12 -21.09 9.02
C SER A 371 4.20 -21.91 8.11
N SER A 372 3.43 -22.84 8.68
CA SER A 372 2.43 -23.62 7.93
C SER A 372 1.34 -22.76 7.30
N ASP A 373 1.07 -21.60 7.88
CA ASP A 373 -0.11 -20.78 7.57
C ASP A 373 0.23 -19.57 6.69
N LEU A 374 1.51 -19.42 6.33
CA LEU A 374 2.00 -18.35 5.47
C LEU A 374 3.00 -18.91 4.48
N ARG A 375 2.61 -18.92 3.21
CA ARG A 375 3.49 -19.24 2.08
C ARG A 375 3.45 -18.08 1.11
N MET A 376 4.55 -17.36 1.00
CA MET A 376 4.71 -16.27 0.04
C MET A 376 5.47 -16.77 -1.17
N ARG A 377 5.03 -16.36 -2.35
CA ARG A 377 5.68 -16.63 -3.62
C ARG A 377 5.80 -15.34 -4.40
N THR A 378 7.03 -14.97 -4.72
CA THR A 378 7.31 -13.83 -5.58
C THR A 378 7.64 -14.32 -6.98
N HIS A 379 6.79 -13.93 -7.92
CA HIS A 379 6.96 -14.17 -9.34
C HIS A 379 7.72 -13.01 -9.96
N PHE A 380 8.70 -13.31 -10.81
CA PHE A 380 9.43 -12.31 -11.57
C PHE A 380 8.92 -12.27 -13.02
N LEU A 381 8.59 -11.08 -13.49
CA LEU A 381 7.90 -10.83 -14.76
C LEU A 381 8.66 -9.74 -15.55
N MET A 382 8.48 -9.68 -16.87
CA MET A 382 8.87 -8.48 -17.62
C MET A 382 7.68 -7.54 -17.69
N ASP A 383 7.84 -6.32 -17.19
CA ASP A 383 6.93 -5.21 -17.49
C ASP A 383 7.70 -4.23 -18.39
N ALA A 384 7.20 -4.03 -19.61
CA ALA A 384 7.90 -3.35 -20.70
C ALA A 384 9.32 -3.92 -20.93
N ASP A 385 10.36 -3.22 -20.46
CA ASP A 385 11.78 -3.56 -20.65
C ASP A 385 12.53 -3.84 -19.33
N ALA A 386 11.82 -3.92 -18.20
CA ALA A 386 12.41 -4.15 -16.89
C ALA A 386 11.86 -5.40 -16.22
N LEU A 387 12.72 -6.10 -15.46
CA LEU A 387 12.26 -7.15 -14.57
C LEU A 387 11.49 -6.49 -13.42
N SER A 388 10.25 -6.89 -13.24
CA SER A 388 9.41 -6.55 -12.09
C SER A 388 9.12 -7.81 -11.29
N TYR A 389 8.42 -7.64 -10.18
CA TYR A 389 7.94 -8.76 -9.39
C TYR A 389 6.53 -8.54 -8.86
N GLU A 390 5.89 -9.65 -8.53
CA GLU A 390 4.60 -9.72 -7.88
C GLU A 390 4.69 -10.74 -6.74
N THR A 391 4.33 -10.34 -5.52
CA THR A 391 4.26 -11.26 -4.39
C THR A 391 2.83 -11.70 -4.13
N THR A 392 2.61 -13.00 -4.18
CA THR A 392 1.36 -13.66 -3.81
C THR A 392 1.55 -14.44 -2.51
N ILE A 393 0.45 -14.65 -1.79
CA ILE A 393 0.42 -15.64 -0.72
C ILE A 393 -0.34 -16.84 -1.26
N ASP A 394 0.36 -17.97 -1.39
CA ASP A 394 -0.26 -19.24 -1.73
C ASP A 394 -1.07 -19.68 -0.50
N CYS A 395 -2.36 -19.96 -0.67
CA CYS A 395 -3.11 -20.65 0.39
C CYS A 395 -2.49 -22.05 0.59
N PRO A 396 -2.23 -22.48 1.84
CA PRO A 396 -1.63 -23.78 2.15
C PRO A 396 -2.34 -24.99 1.55
#